data_AF-A0A7V8YHA8-F1
#
_entry.id   AF-A0A7V8YHA8-F1
#
_cell.length_a   1.000
_cell.length_b   1.000
_cell.length_c   1.000
_cell.angle_alpha   90.00
_cell.angle_beta   90.00
_cell.angle_gamma   90.00
#
_symmetry.space_group_name_H-M   'P 1'
#
loop_
_entity.id
_entity.type
_entity.pdbx_description
1 polymer ?
#
loop_
_entity_poly.entity_id
_entity_poly.type
_entity_poly.pdbx_seq_one_letter_code
_entity_poly.pdbx_strand_id
1 'polypeptide(L)' 'ARQINDYYSQLGEGLLEYVGPLVEPGPREKPLSIAMREIHEGLLEHTEGE' A
#
# COMPACT_ATOMS: atom_id res chain seq x y z
N ALA A 1 1.71 -3.67 2.43
CA ALA A 1 3.16 -3.37 2.39
C ALA A 1 3.82 -3.79 1.07
N ARG A 2 3.85 -5.09 0.70
CA ARG A 2 4.37 -5.52 -0.62
C ARG A 2 3.65 -4.84 -1.78
N GLN A 3 2.31 -4.88 -1.78
CA GLN A 3 1.45 -4.14 -2.73
C GLN A 3 1.85 -2.67 -2.92
N ILE A 4 2.08 -1.93 -1.83
CA ILE A 4 2.51 -0.52 -1.87
C ILE A 4 3.90 -0.37 -2.51
N ASN A 5 4.83 -1.27 -2.18
CA ASN A 5 6.17 -1.26 -2.77
C ASN A 5 6.14 -1.58 -4.28
N ASP A 6 5.30 -2.53 -4.67
CA ASP A 6 5.15 -2.94 -6.07
C ASP A 6 4.45 -1.84 -6.88
N TYR A 7 3.45 -1.17 -6.31
CA TYR A 7 2.83 0.04 -6.87
C TYR A 7 3.88 1.11 -7.23
N TYR A 8 4.77 1.46 -6.29
CA TYR A 8 5.82 2.45 -6.56
C TYR A 8 6.86 1.97 -7.58
N SER A 9 7.13 0.67 -7.64
CA SER A 9 8.07 0.08 -8.60
C SER A 9 7.50 0.12 -10.03
N GLN A 10 6.18 -0.02 -10.19
CA GLN A 10 5.49 -0.04 -11.48
C GLN A 10 4.95 1.33 -11.93
N LEU A 11 4.92 2.34 -11.04
CA LEU A 11 4.32 3.65 -11.33
C LEU A 11 4.87 4.31 -12.60
N GLY A 12 6.17 4.13 -12.88
CA GLY A 12 6.83 4.65 -14.07
C GLY A 12 6.52 3.88 -15.37
N GLU A 13 6.01 2.65 -15.25
CA GLU A 13 5.68 1.76 -16.37
C GLU A 13 4.22 1.93 -16.84
N GLY A 14 3.41 2.72 -16.11
CA GLY A 14 2.00 2.94 -16.43
C GLY A 14 1.09 1.72 -16.19
N LEU A 15 1.63 0.70 -15.53
CA LEU A 15 0.90 -0.49 -15.11
C LEU A 15 0.27 -0.22 -13.74
N LEU A 16 -1.07 -0.26 -13.68
CA LEU A 16 -1.85 -0.03 -12.46
C LEU A 16 -2.36 -1.36 -11.88
N GLU A 17 -1.46 -2.33 -11.73
CA GLU A 17 -1.80 -3.66 -11.21
C GLU A 17 -2.04 -3.65 -9.69
N TYR A 18 -1.35 -2.76 -8.98
CA TYR A 18 -1.44 -2.62 -7.53
C TYR A 18 -2.09 -1.31 -7.14
N VAL A 19 -2.87 -1.36 -6.06
CA VAL A 19 -3.43 -0.18 -5.40
C VAL A 19 -2.32 0.52 -4.63
N GLY A 20 -2.20 1.83 -4.82
CA GLY A 20 -1.27 2.67 -4.07
C GLY A 20 -1.70 2.88 -2.62
N PRO A 21 -0.96 3.72 -1.87
CA PRO A 21 -1.31 4.07 -0.50
C PRO A 21 -2.74 4.60 -0.38
N LEU A 22 -3.48 4.10 0.60
CA LEU A 22 -4.84 4.58 0.95
C LEU A 22 -4.82 5.72 1.96
N VAL A 23 -3.65 6.01 2.53
CA VAL A 23 -3.38 7.16 3.40
C VAL A 23 -2.29 8.02 2.79
N GLU A 24 -2.27 9.31 3.13
CA GLU A 24 -1.22 10.23 2.70
C GLU A 24 0.15 9.76 3.26
N PRO A 25 1.15 9.46 2.40
CA PRO A 25 2.48 9.04 2.85
C PRO A 25 3.31 10.20 3.41
N GLY A 26 4.03 9.95 4.50
CA GLY A 26 5.05 10.86 4.99
C GLY A 26 6.32 10.89 4.11
N PRO A 27 7.20 11.90 4.27
CA PRO A 27 8.46 11.97 3.54
C PRO A 27 9.33 10.74 3.77
N ARG A 28 9.64 10.01 2.69
CA ARG A 28 10.45 8.76 2.72
C ARG A 28 9.88 7.69 3.66
N GLU A 29 8.58 7.72 3.93
CA GLU A 29 7.92 6.71 4.76
C GLU A 29 8.07 5.32 4.12
N LYS A 30 8.34 4.31 4.95
CA LYS A 30 8.54 2.94 4.47
C LYS A 30 7.19 2.29 4.18
N PRO A 31 7.07 1.44 3.13
CA PRO A 31 5.81 0.77 2.78
C PRO A 31 5.16 -0.04 3.91
N LEU A 32 5.95 -0.57 4.86
CA LEU A 32 5.41 -1.25 6.03
C LEU A 32 4.71 -0.28 7.00
N SER A 33 5.28 0.91 7.21
CA SER A 33 4.70 1.95 8.08
C SER A 33 3.36 2.43 7.52
N ILE A 34 3.32 2.71 6.21
CA ILE A 34 2.08 3.10 5.50
C ILE A 34 1.00 2.02 5.69
N ALA A 35 1.33 0.74 5.42
CA ALA A 35 0.38 -0.35 5.57
C ALA A 35 -0.14 -0.51 7.01
N MET A 36 0.70 -0.29 8.02
CA MET A 36 0.24 -0.32 9.42
C MET A 36 -0.75 0.81 9.73
N ARG A 37 -0.57 1.99 9.12
CA ARG A 37 -1.51 3.10 9.24
C ARG A 37 -2.83 2.82 8.52
N GLU A 38 -2.79 2.22 7.33
CA GLU A 38 -4.00 1.81 6.62
C GLU A 38 -4.83 0.81 7.43
N ILE A 39 -4.18 -0.15 8.10
CA ILE A 39 -4.85 -1.07 9.04
C ILE A 39 -5.42 -0.30 10.23
N HIS A 40 -4.65 0.62 10.82
CA HIS A 40 -5.09 1.42 11.97
C HIS A 40 -6.31 2.29 11.64
N GLU A 41 -6.37 2.85 10.43
CA GLU A 41 -7.49 3.67 9.95
C GLU A 41 -8.69 2.82 9.45
N GLY A 42 -8.58 1.49 9.46
CA GLY A 42 -9.66 0.59 9.04
C GLY A 42 -9.96 0.64 7.54
N LEU A 43 -8.97 0.99 6.71
CA LEU A 43 -9.11 1.19 5.27
C LEU A 43 -8.95 -0.09 4.44
N LEU A 44 -8.61 -1.21 5.09
CA LEU A 44 -8.33 -2.48 4.44
C LEU A 44 -9.31 -3.55 4.93
N GLU A 45 -9.75 -4.38 3.99
CA GLU A 45 -10.44 -5.63 4.28
C GLU A 45 -9.45 -6.80 4.21
N HIS A 46 -9.70 -7.86 4.99
CA HIS A 46 -8.92 -9.09 4.93
C HIS A 46 -9.84 -10.31 4.96
N THR A 47 -9.39 -11.38 4.31
CA THR A 47 -10.01 -12.71 4.36
C THR A 47 -8.99 -13.70 4.88
N GLU A 48 -9.37 -14.54 5.84
CA GLU A 48 -8.51 -15.60 6.38
C GLU A 48 -8.92 -16.97 5.78
N GLY A 49 -7.98 -17.68 5.16
CA GLY A 49 -8.08 -19.12 4.89
C GLY A 49 -9.17 -19.57 3.91
N GLU A 50 -9.19 -19.02 2.69
CA GLU A 50 -9.73 -19.74 1.52
C GLU A 50 -8.82 -20.92 1.11
#